data_AF-A0A9P5XVC0-F1
#
_entry.id   AF-A0A9P5XVC0-F1
#
_cell.length_a   1.000
_cell.length_b   1.000
_cell.length_c   1.000
_cell.angle_alpha   90.00
_cell.angle_beta   90.00
_cell.angle_gamma   90.00
#
_symmetry.space_group_name_H-M   'P 1'
#
loop_
_entity.id
_entity.type
_entity.pdbx_description
1 polymer ?
#
loop_
_entity_poly.entity_id
_entity_poly.type
_entity_poly.pdbx_seq_one_letter_code
_entity_poly.pdbx_strand_id
1 'polypeptide(L)'
;MKQHVPNKENEAPDPPPHYVSSLHKPVRVALQNEDIAENAIVITALDNIPFCCHEDLVTMSREKLVDVAMALNAKLPAVLAIDVSHTRPENFIRSSIEYIV
;
A
#
# COMPACT_ATOMS: atom_id res chain seq x y z
N MET A 1 8.16 -28.63 63.14
CA MET A 1 6.73 -28.36 62.88
C MET A 1 6.56 -28.07 61.41
N LYS A 2 5.75 -28.89 60.72
CA LYS A 2 5.31 -28.66 59.34
C LYS A 2 4.32 -27.49 59.31
N GLN A 3 4.13 -26.89 58.14
CA GLN A 3 2.97 -26.11 57.63
C GLN A 3 3.43 -24.74 57.12
N HIS A 4 2.98 -24.20 55.98
CA HIS A 4 2.07 -24.65 54.93
C HIS A 4 2.25 -23.59 53.82
N VAL A 5 2.54 -24.02 52.59
CA VAL A 5 2.56 -23.14 51.42
C VAL A 5 1.12 -23.02 50.93
N PRO A 6 0.53 -21.82 50.80
CA PRO A 6 -0.70 -21.67 50.05
C PRO A 6 -0.36 -21.44 48.58
N ASN A 7 -0.75 -22.40 47.74
CA ASN A 7 -0.80 -22.29 46.29
C ASN A 7 -1.70 -21.09 45.89
N LYS A 8 -1.15 -20.16 45.11
CA LYS A 8 -1.93 -19.26 44.25
C LYS A 8 -1.88 -19.78 42.81
N GLU A 9 -2.52 -20.93 42.60
CA GLU A 9 -2.98 -21.37 41.29
C GLU A 9 -4.35 -20.72 41.11
N ASN A 10 -4.46 -19.63 40.34
CA ASN A 10 -5.67 -19.12 39.67
C ASN A 10 -5.45 -17.69 39.09
N GLU A 11 -4.29 -17.43 38.48
CA GLU A 11 -4.12 -16.25 37.63
C GLU A 11 -4.11 -16.74 36.20
N ALA A 12 -5.07 -16.27 35.39
CA ALA A 12 -5.10 -16.57 33.97
C ALA A 12 -3.73 -16.17 33.36
N PRO A 13 -3.14 -16.99 32.48
CA PRO A 13 -1.81 -16.69 31.95
C PRO A 13 -1.83 -15.31 31.29
N ASP A 14 -0.88 -14.46 31.69
CA ASP A 14 -0.67 -13.16 31.04
C ASP A 14 -0.63 -13.35 29.52
N PRO A 15 -1.39 -12.55 28.76
CA PRO A 15 -1.31 -12.63 27.31
C PRO A 15 0.14 -12.38 26.88
N PRO A 16 0.69 -13.19 25.96
CA PRO A 16 2.07 -13.05 25.53
C PRO A 16 2.33 -11.61 25.02
N PRO A 17 3.52 -11.03 25.28
CA PRO A 17 3.80 -9.59 25.09
C PRO A 17 3.77 -9.09 23.63
N HIS A 18 3.27 -9.87 22.68
CA HIS A 18 3.27 -9.53 21.26
C HIS A 18 1.98 -9.95 20.57
N TYR A 19 0.84 -9.43 21.01
CA TYR A 19 -0.32 -9.32 20.11
C TYR A 19 -0.93 -7.92 20.19
N VAL A 20 -0.08 -6.90 20.09
CA VAL A 20 -0.51 -5.66 19.44
C VAL A 20 -0.64 -5.97 17.95
N SER A 21 -1.76 -6.56 17.57
CA SER A 21 -2.29 -6.35 16.22
C SER A 21 -2.65 -4.87 16.16
N SER A 22 -1.64 -4.04 15.90
CA SER A 22 -1.84 -2.68 15.45
C SER A 22 -2.74 -2.82 14.23
N LEU A 23 -4.01 -2.48 14.42
CA LEU A 23 -4.99 -2.31 13.38
C LEU A 23 -4.51 -1.09 12.58
N HIS A 24 -3.44 -1.26 11.81
CA HIS A 24 -2.88 -0.23 10.97
C HIS A 24 -4.00 0.16 10.02
N LYS A 25 -4.61 1.31 10.28
CA LYS A 25 -5.57 1.90 9.35
C LYS A 25 -4.85 1.98 8.01
N PRO A 26 -5.45 1.48 6.92
CA PRO A 26 -4.82 1.54 5.61
C PRO A 26 -4.48 3.00 5.33
N VAL A 27 -3.23 3.25 4.93
CA VAL A 27 -2.77 4.58 4.56
C VAL A 27 -3.54 4.97 3.29
N ARG A 28 -4.43 5.95 3.43
CA ARG A 28 -5.13 6.54 2.29
C ARG A 28 -4.35 7.74 1.80
N VAL A 29 -4.25 7.87 0.48
CA VAL A 29 -3.51 8.96 -0.15
C VAL A 29 -4.39 9.60 -1.21
N ALA A 30 -4.27 10.91 -1.38
CA ALA A 30 -4.89 11.63 -2.49
C ALA A 30 -3.79 12.10 -3.44
N LEU A 31 -3.89 11.72 -4.70
CA LEU A 31 -3.04 12.25 -5.76
C LEU A 31 -3.65 13.54 -6.30
N GLN A 32 -2.85 14.59 -6.41
CA GLN A 32 -3.24 15.85 -7.01
C GLN A 32 -2.55 16.01 -8.36
N ASN A 33 -3.33 16.11 -9.43
CA ASN A 33 -2.84 16.36 -10.77
C ASN A 33 -3.45 17.66 -11.31
N GLU A 34 -2.68 18.42 -12.08
CA GLU A 34 -3.16 19.61 -12.78
C GLU A 34 -3.61 19.22 -14.19
N ASP A 35 -4.85 19.59 -14.54
CA ASP A 35 -5.32 19.57 -15.92
C ASP A 35 -5.27 21.00 -16.47
N ILE A 36 -4.18 21.30 -17.17
CA ILE A 36 -3.93 22.64 -17.73
C ILE A 36 -4.95 22.96 -18.83
N ALA A 37 -5.41 21.96 -19.58
CA ALA A 37 -6.33 22.17 -20.70
C ALA A 37 -7.70 22.66 -20.20
N GLU A 38 -8.16 22.08 -19.08
CA GLU A 38 -9.44 22.44 -18.45
C GLU A 38 -9.29 23.46 -17.31
N ASN A 39 -8.06 23.95 -17.05
CA ASN A 39 -7.72 24.81 -15.90
C ASN A 39 -8.28 24.25 -14.57
N ALA A 40 -8.06 22.96 -14.34
CA ALA A 40 -8.66 22.21 -13.25
C ALA A 40 -7.61 21.46 -12.41
N ILE A 41 -7.99 21.17 -11.16
CA ILE A 41 -7.24 20.28 -10.27
C ILE A 41 -8.01 18.97 -10.14
N VAL A 42 -7.36 17.87 -10.51
CA VAL A 42 -7.91 16.53 -10.39
C VAL A 42 -7.35 15.88 -9.13
N ILE A 43 -8.24 15.58 -8.18
CA ILE A 43 -7.91 14.85 -6.96
C ILE A 43 -8.39 13.40 -7.08
N THR A 44 -7.45 12.46 -7.08
CA THR A 44 -7.73 11.02 -7.09
C THR A 44 -7.45 10.43 -5.72
N ALA A 45 -8.50 9.99 -5.02
CA ALA A 45 -8.36 9.32 -3.73
C ALA A 45 -8.04 7.83 -3.91
N LEU A 46 -6.94 7.38 -3.32
CA LEU A 46 -6.49 6.00 -3.25
C LEU A 46 -6.75 5.42 -1.86
N ASP A 47 -7.40 4.25 -1.83
CA ASP A 47 -7.70 3.53 -0.60
C ASP A 47 -6.45 2.91 0.05
N ASN A 48 -5.42 2.68 -0.78
CA ASN A 48 -4.13 2.12 -0.44
C ASN A 48 -3.14 2.44 -1.57
N ILE A 49 -1.89 2.74 -1.23
CA ILE A 49 -0.81 2.76 -2.23
C ILE A 49 -0.28 1.33 -2.38
N PRO A 50 -0.15 0.79 -3.60
CA PRO A 50 0.22 -0.61 -3.82
C PRO A 50 1.74 -0.90 -3.64
N PHE A 51 2.52 0.07 -3.17
CA PHE A 51 3.94 -0.05 -2.80
C PHE A 51 4.28 0.92 -1.67
N CYS A 52 5.32 0.63 -0.88
CA CYS A 52 5.65 1.40 0.31
C CYS A 52 6.73 2.49 0.09
N CYS A 53 7.57 2.34 -0.93
CA CYS A 53 8.66 3.27 -1.25
C CYS A 53 9.11 3.15 -2.71
N HIS A 54 9.93 4.10 -3.17
CA HIS A 54 10.52 4.06 -4.51
C HIS A 54 11.47 2.86 -4.71
N GLU A 55 12.22 2.45 -3.68
CA GLU A 55 13.15 1.30 -3.76
C GLU A 55 12.43 -0.01 -4.09
N ASP A 56 11.23 -0.22 -3.54
CA ASP A 56 10.37 -1.35 -3.86
C ASP A 56 10.00 -1.31 -5.35
N LEU A 57 9.56 -0.16 -5.85
CA LEU A 57 9.18 0.04 -7.26
C LEU A 57 10.32 -0.23 -8.27
N VAL A 58 11.55 0.15 -7.93
CA VAL A 58 12.73 -0.09 -8.80
C VAL A 58 13.05 -1.58 -8.91
N THR A 59 12.84 -2.33 -7.83
CA THR A 59 13.19 -3.76 -7.76
C THR A 59 12.05 -4.72 -8.14
N MET A 60 10.82 -4.21 -8.29
CA MET A 60 9.67 -4.99 -8.70
C MET A 60 9.84 -5.68 -10.05
N SER A 61 9.37 -6.92 -10.12
CA SER A 61 9.19 -7.64 -11.38
C SER A 61 8.10 -6.98 -12.24
N ARG A 62 8.16 -7.21 -13.55
CA ARG A 62 7.10 -6.79 -14.48
C ARG A 62 5.68 -7.15 -14.01
N GLU A 63 5.46 -8.36 -13.51
CA GLU A 63 4.12 -8.77 -13.03
C GLU A 63 3.61 -7.87 -11.90
N LYS A 64 4.48 -7.54 -10.94
CA LYS A 64 4.16 -6.62 -9.85
C LYS A 64 3.93 -5.20 -10.32
N LEU A 65 4.71 -4.72 -11.29
CA LEU A 65 4.50 -3.41 -11.90
C LEU A 65 3.15 -3.34 -12.63
N VAL A 66 2.73 -4.41 -13.31
CA VAL A 66 1.42 -4.50 -13.94
C VAL A 66 0.31 -4.47 -12.88
N ASP A 67 0.44 -5.23 -11.78
CA ASP A 67 -0.55 -5.23 -10.69
C ASP A 67 -0.72 -3.82 -10.09
N VAL A 68 0.40 -3.14 -9.82
CA VAL A 68 0.41 -1.76 -9.32
C VAL A 68 -0.28 -0.82 -10.31
N ALA A 69 0.11 -0.86 -11.58
CA ALA A 69 -0.45 0.00 -12.62
C ALA A 69 -1.96 -0.26 -12.81
N MET A 70 -2.41 -1.50 -12.74
CA MET A 70 -3.83 -1.86 -12.80
C MET A 70 -4.60 -1.32 -11.59
N ALA A 71 -4.04 -1.40 -10.38
CA ALA A 71 -4.65 -0.83 -9.19
C ALA A 71 -4.79 0.70 -9.28
N LEU A 72 -3.79 1.39 -9.83
CA LEU A 72 -3.85 2.82 -10.11
C LEU A 72 -4.90 3.13 -11.19
N ASN A 73 -4.87 2.42 -12.32
CA ASN A 73 -5.81 2.59 -13.44
C ASN A 73 -7.28 2.41 -13.03
N ALA A 74 -7.56 1.61 -12.00
CA ALA A 74 -8.91 1.46 -11.46
C ALA A 74 -9.47 2.73 -10.81
N LYS A 75 -8.60 3.70 -10.49
CA LYS A 75 -8.95 4.95 -9.82
C LYS A 75 -8.60 6.19 -10.64
N LEU A 76 -7.61 6.10 -11.52
CA LEU A 76 -7.16 7.22 -12.34
C LEU A 76 -8.18 7.58 -13.44
N PRO A 77 -8.25 8.86 -13.83
CA PRO A 77 -8.90 9.28 -15.06
C PRO A 77 -8.28 8.59 -16.28
N ALA A 78 -9.08 8.37 -17.33
CA ALA A 78 -8.64 7.65 -18.54
C ALA A 78 -7.39 8.26 -19.21
N VAL A 79 -7.22 9.59 -19.15
CA VAL A 79 -6.05 10.28 -19.72
C VAL A 79 -4.74 9.98 -18.99
N LEU A 80 -4.81 9.57 -17.72
CA LEU A 80 -3.66 9.18 -16.89
C LEU A 80 -3.50 7.65 -16.80
N ALA A 81 -4.31 6.87 -17.52
CA ALA A 81 -4.23 5.42 -17.48
C ALA A 81 -2.91 4.92 -18.08
N ILE A 82 -2.23 4.06 -17.34
CA ILE A 82 -0.96 3.44 -17.72
C ILE A 82 -1.23 2.28 -18.70
N ASP A 83 -0.58 2.30 -19.86
CA ASP A 83 -0.61 1.19 -20.81
C ASP A 83 0.24 0.02 -20.30
N VAL A 84 -0.42 -1.08 -19.92
CA VAL A 84 0.23 -2.30 -19.38
C VAL A 84 0.32 -3.44 -20.40
N SER A 85 0.06 -3.15 -21.69
CA SER A 85 0.10 -4.15 -22.75
C SER A 85 1.46 -4.87 -22.83
N HIS A 86 1.45 -6.10 -23.37
CA HIS A 86 2.66 -6.92 -23.46
C HIS A 86 3.77 -6.31 -24.33
N THR A 87 3.43 -5.35 -25.19
CA THR A 87 4.39 -4.61 -26.02
C THR A 87 5.14 -3.53 -25.24
N ARG A 88 4.64 -3.12 -24.07
CA ARG A 88 5.30 -2.14 -23.20
C ARG A 88 6.40 -2.81 -22.36
N PRO A 89 7.62 -2.29 -22.42
CA PRO A 89 8.72 -2.80 -21.61
C PRO A 89 8.53 -2.41 -20.14
N GLU A 90 9.20 -3.13 -19.25
CA GLU A 90 9.09 -2.94 -17.80
C GLU A 90 9.43 -1.51 -17.35
N ASN A 91 10.49 -0.93 -17.93
CA ASN A 91 10.92 0.42 -17.62
C ASN A 91 9.87 1.48 -17.99
N PHE A 92 9.08 1.25 -19.05
CA PHE A 92 7.98 2.15 -19.40
C PHE A 92 6.93 2.15 -18.30
N ILE A 93 6.47 0.97 -17.87
CA ILE A 93 5.44 0.85 -16.82
C ILE A 93 5.94 1.48 -15.52
N ARG A 94 7.20 1.21 -15.14
CA ARG A 94 7.84 1.81 -13.96
C ARG A 94 7.85 3.34 -14.02
N SER A 95 8.39 3.91 -15.10
CA SER A 95 8.45 5.36 -15.26
C SER A 95 7.08 6.02 -15.33
N SER A 96 6.06 5.34 -15.87
CA SER A 96 4.68 5.84 -15.83
C SER A 96 4.11 5.86 -14.40
N ILE A 97 4.38 4.84 -13.58
CA ILE A 97 3.98 4.84 -12.16
C ILE A 97 4.68 6.01 -11.43
N GLU A 98 5.99 6.16 -11.61
CA GLU A 98 6.79 7.24 -11.01
C GLU A 98 6.32 8.64 -11.42
N TYR A 99 5.79 8.81 -12.63
CA TYR A 99 5.26 10.10 -13.08
C TYR A 99 3.95 10.48 -12.35
N ILE A 100 3.18 9.48 -11.90
CA ILE A 100 1.87 9.68 -11.29
C ILE A 100 1.94 9.93 -9.78
N VAL A 101 2.97 9.38 -9.10
CA VAL A 101 3.13 9.43 -7.63
C VAL A 101 4.23 10.37 -7.18
#